data_AF-A0A0N4UH35-F1
#
_entry.id   AF-A0A0N4UH35-F1
#
_cell.length_a   1.000
_cell.length_b   1.000
_cell.length_c   1.000
_cell.angle_alpha   90.00
_cell.angle_beta   90.00
_cell.angle_gamma   90.00
#
_symmetry.space_group_name_H-M   'P 1'
#
loop_
_entity.id
_entity.type
_entity.pdbx_description
1 polymer ?
#
loop_
_entity_poly.entity_id
_entity_poly.type
_entity_poly.pdbx_seq_one_letter_code
_entity_poly.pdbx_strand_id
1 'polypeptide(L)'
;MYDCSVLNVGGRCTLYSFDSDREFRAYFNQVLPVRPQQGDRAKIIYGDDVGIHGTMVSVDNTEAVIKTDNNDIVLSHIDSLCRMENV
;
A
#
# COMPACT_ATOMS: atom_id res chain seq x y z
N MET A 1 8.28 4.22 -10.77
CA MET A 1 7.64 3.72 -9.53
C MET A 1 6.31 3.09 -9.92
N TYR A 2 5.90 1.95 -9.38
CA TYR A 2 4.68 1.26 -9.84
C TYR A 2 3.53 1.53 -8.88
N ASP A 3 2.39 1.98 -9.38
CA ASP A 3 1.15 1.94 -8.62
C ASP A 3 0.53 0.54 -8.73
N CYS A 4 0.24 -0.07 -7.59
CA CYS A 4 -0.25 -1.44 -7.51
C CYS A 4 -1.69 -1.43 -7.03
N SER A 5 -2.62 -1.31 -7.99
CA SER A 5 -4.00 -1.71 -7.77
C SER A 5 -4.08 -3.24 -7.80
N VAL A 6 -4.04 -3.87 -6.61
CA VAL A 6 -4.22 -5.32 -6.47
C VAL A 6 -5.67 -5.70 -6.80
N LEU A 7 -5.91 -6.02 -8.07
CA LEU A 7 -7.18 -6.61 -8.52
C LEU A 7 -7.10 -8.11 -8.31
N ASN A 8 -7.70 -8.60 -7.22
CA ASN A 8 -7.59 -9.98 -6.75
C ASN A 8 -8.46 -10.94 -7.58
N VAL A 9 -8.14 -11.11 -8.86
CA VAL A 9 -8.72 -12.16 -9.72
C VAL A 9 -7.59 -13.06 -10.21
N GLY A 10 -7.40 -14.19 -9.52
CA GLY A 10 -6.44 -15.23 -9.92
C GLY A 10 -4.98 -14.98 -9.51
N GLY A 11 -4.72 -14.21 -8.45
CA GLY A 11 -3.36 -13.98 -7.92
C GLY A 11 -2.48 -13.11 -8.83
N ARG A 12 -3.08 -12.37 -9.76
CA ARG A 12 -2.40 -11.42 -10.64
C ARG A 12 -2.67 -10.00 -10.17
N CYS A 13 -1.64 -9.15 -10.24
CA CYS A 13 -1.72 -7.72 -9.99
C CYS A 13 -1.65 -6.99 -11.33
N THR A 14 -2.41 -5.90 -11.46
CA THR A 14 -2.21 -4.92 -12.52
C THR A 14 -1.33 -3.82 -11.94
N LEU A 15 -0.16 -3.62 -12.54
CA LEU A 15 0.81 -2.61 -12.17
C LEU A 15 0.81 -1.52 -13.23
N TYR A 16 0.70 -0.27 -12.84
CA TYR A 16 0.87 0.84 -13.76
C TYR A 16 2.27 1.44 -13.61
N SER A 17 2.98 1.60 -14.72
CA SER A 17 4.30 2.23 -14.77
C SER A 17 4.17 3.64 -15.34
N PHE A 18 4.41 4.65 -14.51
CA PHE A 18 4.41 6.05 -14.95
C PHE A 18 5.52 6.35 -15.97
N ASP A 19 6.68 5.71 -15.84
CA ASP A 19 7.83 5.94 -16.74
C ASP A 19 7.55 5.51 -18.18
N SER A 20 6.69 4.51 -18.36
CA SER A 20 6.33 3.97 -19.67
C SER A 20 4.89 4.25 -20.09
N ASP A 21 4.10 4.88 -19.22
CA ASP A 21 2.66 5.13 -19.39
C ASP A 21 1.89 3.87 -19.81
N ARG A 22 2.15 2.75 -19.11
CA ARG A 22 1.62 1.43 -19.46
C ARG A 22 1.24 0.60 -18.25
N GLU A 23 0.22 -0.23 -18.45
CA GLU A 23 -0.16 -1.29 -17.52
C GLU A 23 0.60 -2.60 -17.82
N PHE A 24 0.99 -3.29 -16.76
CA PHE A 24 1.63 -4.59 -16.75
C PHE A 24 0.82 -5.54 -15.88
N ARG A 25 0.81 -6.82 -16.24
CA ARG A 25 0.27 -7.88 -15.38
C ARG A 25 1.42 -8.69 -14.81
N ALA A 26 1.48 -8.77 -13.49
CA ALA A 26 2.45 -9.58 -12.77
C ALA A 26 1.72 -10.55 -11.84
N TYR A 27 2.35 -11.66 -11.49
CA TYR A 27 1.86 -12.46 -10.37
C TYR A 27 2.19 -11.76 -9.07
N PHE A 28 1.36 -11.94 -8.05
CA PHE A 28 1.55 -11.32 -6.74
C PHE A 28 2.95 -11.59 -6.17
N ASN A 29 3.49 -12.80 -6.34
CA ASN A 29 4.83 -13.19 -5.89
C ASN A 29 5.99 -12.55 -6.69
N GLN A 30 5.70 -11.81 -7.76
CA GLN A 30 6.69 -11.08 -8.55
C GLN A 30 6.75 -9.59 -8.18
N VAL A 31 5.91 -9.14 -7.25
CA VAL A 31 5.84 -7.75 -6.83
C VAL A 31 6.17 -7.65 -5.35
N LEU A 32 6.98 -6.66 -4.99
CA LEU A 32 7.22 -6.31 -3.60
C LEU A 32 6.49 -5.00 -3.28
N PRO A 33 5.73 -4.93 -2.17
CA PRO A 33 5.13 -3.68 -1.74
C PRO A 33 6.23 -2.68 -1.41
N VAL A 34 6.00 -1.42 -1.78
CA VAL A 34 6.90 -0.33 -1.40
C VAL A 34 6.57 0.07 0.03
N ARG A 35 7.52 -0.06 0.95
CA ARG A 35 7.33 0.36 2.34
C ARG A 35 7.09 1.89 2.38
N PRO A 36 5.99 2.37 3.01
CA PRO A 36 5.74 3.80 3.15
C PRO A 36 6.72 4.47 4.12
N GLN A 37 6.90 5.78 3.96
CA GLN A 37 7.59 6.66 4.91
C GLN A 37 6.61 7.59 5.63
N GLN A 38 7.05 8.20 6.73
CA GLN A 38 6.23 9.15 7.46
C GLN A 38 5.74 10.27 6.53
N GLY A 39 4.43 10.52 6.52
CA GLY A 39 3.77 11.49 5.63
C GLY A 39 3.27 10.89 4.31
N ASP A 40 3.70 9.68 3.94
CA ASP A 40 3.21 9.02 2.73
C ASP A 40 1.77 8.54 2.91
N ARG A 41 1.03 8.47 1.80
CA ARG A 41 -0.21 7.69 1.72
C ARG A 41 0.13 6.22 1.77
N ALA A 42 -0.62 5.46 2.56
CA ALA A 42 -0.43 4.04 2.73
C ALA A 42 -1.76 3.30 2.75
N LYS A 43 -1.73 2.05 2.27
CA LYS A 43 -2.83 1.10 2.32
C LYS A 43 -2.41 -0.13 3.08
N ILE A 44 -3.29 -0.63 3.93
CA ILE A 44 -3.14 -1.92 4.60
C ILE A 44 -3.46 -3.02 3.60
N ILE A 45 -2.49 -3.90 3.36
CA ILE A 45 -2.54 -4.99 2.37
C ILE A 45 -2.59 -6.38 3.01
N TYR A 46 -2.37 -6.49 4.32
CA TYR A 46 -2.50 -7.72 5.10
C TYR A 46 -3.13 -7.48 6.47
N GLY A 47 -3.84 -8.48 7.00
CA GLY A 47 -4.50 -8.43 8.31
C GLY A 47 -6.00 -8.17 8.24
N ASP A 48 -6.59 -7.82 9.39
CA ASP A 48 -8.04 -7.60 9.52
C ASP A 48 -8.49 -6.27 8.88
N ASP A 49 -7.60 -5.28 8.85
CA ASP A 49 -7.84 -3.94 8.32
C ASP A 49 -7.49 -3.79 6.83
N VAL A 50 -7.37 -4.91 6.09
CA VAL A 50 -7.05 -4.90 4.65
C VAL A 50 -8.01 -3.99 3.89
N GLY A 51 -7.46 -3.11 3.06
CA GLY A 51 -8.22 -2.17 2.25
C GLY A 51 -8.34 -0.78 2.88
N ILE A 52 -8.17 -0.65 4.20
CA ILE A 52 -8.06 0.65 4.85
C ILE A 52 -6.83 1.38 4.33
N HIS A 53 -6.99 2.68 4.09
CA HIS A 53 -5.96 3.57 3.61
C HIS A 53 -6.01 4.89 4.35
N GLY A 54 -4.88 5.58 4.35
CA GLY A 54 -4.67 6.78 5.14
C GLY A 54 -3.28 7.35 4.92
N THR A 55 -2.87 8.23 5.81
CA THR A 55 -1.52 8.78 5.85
C THR A 55 -0.75 8.14 6.99
N MET A 56 0.47 7.67 6.73
CA MET A 56 1.33 7.13 7.77
C MET A 56 1.88 8.27 8.63
N VAL A 57 1.50 8.31 9.91
CA VAL A 57 1.83 9.39 10.84
C VAL A 57 3.17 9.17 11.50
N SER A 58 3.46 7.94 11.91
CA SER A 58 4.71 7.57 12.60
C SER A 58 4.88 6.06 12.60
N VAL A 59 6.08 5.60 12.92
CA VAL A 59 6.41 4.19 13.10
C VAL A 59 7.24 4.07 14.37
N ASP A 60 6.83 3.18 15.26
CA ASP A 60 7.64 2.76 16.40
C ASP A 60 8.00 1.29 16.24
N ASN A 61 9.29 1.01 16.06
CA ASN A 61 9.82 -0.30 15.68
C ASN A 61 9.13 -0.87 14.43
N THR A 62 8.13 -1.74 14.62
CA THR A 62 7.37 -2.37 13.55
C THR A 62 5.91 -1.96 13.51
N GLU A 63 5.45 -1.17 14.48
CA GLU A 63 4.07 -0.71 14.56
C GLU A 63 3.95 0.68 13.93
N ALA A 64 3.16 0.77 12.87
CA ALA A 64 2.88 1.99 12.15
C ALA A 64 1.54 2.57 12.59
N VAL A 65 1.52 3.87 12.82
CA VAL A 65 0.31 4.64 13.11
C VAL A 65 -0.20 5.22 11.79
N ILE A 66 -1.41 4.86 11.41
CA ILE A 66 -2.07 5.37 10.21
C ILE A 66 -3.24 6.22 10.63
N LYS A 67 -3.29 7.44 10.09
CA LYS A 67 -4.47 8.30 10.18
C LYS A 67 -5.31 8.09 8.93
N THR A 68 -6.48 7.49 9.10
CA THR A 68 -7.40 7.20 7.99
C THR A 68 -8.02 8.48 7.43
N ASP A 69 -8.64 8.39 6.27
CA ASP A 69 -9.36 9.52 5.65
C ASP A 69 -10.56 10.00 6.47
N ASN A 70 -11.11 9.13 7.31
CA ASN A 70 -12.17 9.48 8.26
C ASN A 70 -11.63 10.08 9.56
N ASN A 71 -10.33 10.43 9.61
CA ASN A 71 -9.63 10.95 10.79
C ASN A 71 -9.47 9.95 11.95
N ASP A 72 -9.79 8.67 11.76
CA ASP A 72 -9.54 7.63 12.75
C ASP A 72 -8.06 7.24 12.78
N ILE A 73 -7.62 6.63 13.89
CA ILE A 73 -6.27 6.08 14.03
C ILE A 73 -6.35 4.56 13.98
N VAL A 74 -5.55 3.97 13.10
CA VAL A 74 -5.36 2.53 12.98
C VAL A 74 -3.89 2.21 13.20
N LEU A 75 -3.64 1.17 13.99
CA LEU A 75 -2.30 0.60 14.17
C LEU A 75 -2.17 -0.62 13.28
N SER A 76 -1.05 -0.74 12.59
CA SER A 76 -0.76 -1.90 11.76
C SER A 76 0.73 -2.18 11.72
N HIS A 77 1.10 -3.43 11.50
CA HIS A 77 2.48 -3.78 11.28
C HIS A 77 2.98 -3.12 9.99
N ILE A 78 4.16 -2.50 9.99
CA ILE A 78 4.66 -1.74 8.84
C ILE A 78 4.81 -2.59 7.56
N ASP A 79 5.11 -3.88 7.72
CA ASP A 79 5.21 -4.82 6.60
C ASP A 79 3.84 -5.24 6.02
N SER A 80 2.76 -4.93 6.73
CA SER A 80 1.39 -5.06 6.21
C SER A 80 0.97 -3.84 5.39
N LEU A 81 1.85 -2.85 5.19
CA LEU A 81 1.56 -1.62 4.47
C LEU A 81 2.23 -1.56 3.11
N CYS A 82 1.52 -0.95 2.16
CA CYS A 82 2.08 -0.51 0.90
C CYS A 82 1.89 0.99 0.76
N ARG A 83 2.94 1.70 0.31
CA ARG A 83 2.84 3.09 -0.12
C ARG A 83 1.89 3.20 -1.30
N MET A 84 1.07 4.25 -1.28
CA MET A 84 0.26 4.69 -2.40
C MET A 84 0.93 5.91 -3.04
N GLU A 85 0.91 5.97 -4.36
CA GLU A 85 1.22 7.20 -5.08
C GLU A 85 0.07 8.20 -4.90
N ASN A 86 0.39 9.50 -4.80
CA ASN A 86 -0.62 10.55 -4.76
C ASN A 86 -1.07 10.82 -6.19
N VAL A 87 -2.22 10.26 -6.58
CA VAL A 87 -2.88 10.58 -7.85
C VAL A 87 -3.88 11.70 -7.65
#